data_AF-A0A7J9VQX5-F1
#
_entry.id   AF-A0A7J9VQX5-F1
#
_cell.length_a   1.000
_cell.length_b   1.000
_cell.length_c   1.000
_cell.angle_alpha   90.00
_cell.angle_beta   90.00
_cell.angle_gamma   90.00
#
_symmetry.space_group_name_H-M   'P 1'
#
loop_
_entity.id
_entity.type
_entity.pdbx_description
1 polymer ?
#
loop_
_entity_poly.entity_id
_entity_poly.type
_entity_poly.pdbx_seq_one_letter_code
_entity_poly.pdbx_strand_id
1 'polypeptide(L)' 'MPAPPWPSPDNPILAARLHDARKNIDALGIDAALIQLATHAWFEGGIEGYDRGQRDARGLTGASDG' A
#
# COMPACT_ATOMS: atom_id res chain seq x y z
N MET A 1 11.00 11.05 10.41
CA MET A 1 10.52 9.66 10.28
C MET A 1 10.29 9.37 8.81
N PRO A 2 10.61 8.18 8.28
CA PRO A 2 10.17 7.82 6.93
C PRO A 2 8.66 7.96 6.85
N ALA A 3 8.15 8.36 5.68
CA ALA A 3 6.71 8.46 5.47
C ALA A 3 6.08 7.10 5.81
N PRO A 4 5.02 7.06 6.63
CA PRO A 4 4.31 5.81 6.89
C PRO A 4 3.88 5.19 5.56
N PRO A 5 3.91 3.85 5.43
CA PRO A 5 3.70 3.10 4.19
C PRO A 5 2.22 3.06 3.81
N TRP A 6 1.60 4.23 3.70
CA TRP A 6 0.30 4.35 3.10
C TRP A 6 0.47 4.43 1.58
N PRO A 7 -0.33 3.68 0.82
CA PRO A 7 -0.28 3.71 -0.63
C PRO A 7 -0.84 5.05 -1.12
N SER A 8 -0.54 5.41 -2.37
CA SER A 8 -1.18 6.55 -3.00
C SER A 8 -2.71 6.40 -2.95
N PRO A 9 -3.49 7.48 -2.70
CA PRO A 9 -4.95 7.44 -2.81
C PRO A 9 -5.45 6.98 -4.19
N ASP A 10 -4.63 7.18 -5.23
CA ASP A 10 -4.92 6.76 -6.61
C ASP A 10 -4.53 5.30 -6.88
N ASN A 11 -4.01 4.57 -5.87
CA ASN A 11 -3.64 3.17 -6.04
C ASN A 11 -4.90 2.32 -6.27
N PRO A 12 -5.04 1.63 -7.43
CA PRO A 12 -6.25 0.90 -7.77
C PRO A 12 -6.55 -0.26 -6.81
N ILE A 13 -5.54 -0.76 -6.07
CA ILE A 13 -5.74 -1.76 -5.03
C ILE A 13 -6.60 -1.23 -3.88
N LEU A 14 -6.55 0.06 -3.56
CA LEU A 14 -7.38 0.61 -2.48
C LEU A 14 -8.88 0.46 -2.77
N ALA A 15 -9.30 0.68 -4.02
CA ALA A 15 -10.68 0.50 -4.43
C ALA A 15 -11.12 -0.97 -4.26
N ALA A 16 -10.27 -1.92 -4.65
CA ALA A 16 -10.52 -3.35 -4.46
C ALA A 16 -10.63 -3.71 -2.97
N ARG A 17 -9.71 -3.20 -2.13
CA ARG A 17 -9.73 -3.47 -0.69
C ARG A 17 -10.93 -2.85 0.02
N LEU A 18 -11.35 -1.66 -0.39
CA LEU A 18 -12.57 -1.04 0.13
C LEU A 18 -13.81 -1.86 -0.22
N HIS A 19 -13.86 -2.42 -1.43
CA HIS A 19 -14.94 -3.31 -1.86
C HIS A 19 -14.99 -4.61 -1.04
N ASP A 20 -13.83 -5.23 -0.79
CA ASP A 20 -13.74 -6.43 0.04
C ASP A 20 -14.13 -6.14 1.49
N ALA A 21 -13.67 -5.03 2.05
CA ALA A 21 -14.05 -4.60 3.40
C ALA A 21 -15.57 -4.42 3.53
N ARG A 22 -16.23 -3.79 2.55
CA ARG A 22 -17.68 -3.62 2.50
C ARG A 22 -18.43 -4.95 2.50
N LYS A 23 -17.97 -5.94 1.74
CA LYS A 23 -18.56 -7.29 1.71
C LYS A 23 -18.43 -8.03 3.04
N ASN A 24 -17.35 -7.75 3.77
CA ASN A 24 -17.04 -8.44 5.01
C ASN A 24 -17.71 -7.80 6.24
N ILE A 25 -18.35 -6.63 6.12
CA ILE A 25 -19.01 -5.94 7.26
C ILE A 25 -20.03 -6.85 7.94
N ASP A 26 -20.89 -7.53 7.17
CA ASP A 26 -21.95 -8.37 7.73
C ASP A 26 -21.41 -9.61 8.44
N ALA A 27 -20.24 -10.10 8.01
CA ALA A 27 -19.63 -11.32 8.55
C ALA A 27 -18.66 -11.06 9.72
N LEU A 28 -17.92 -9.95 9.67
CA LEU A 28 -16.86 -9.61 10.63
C LEU A 28 -17.27 -8.52 11.63
N GLY A 29 -18.31 -7.74 11.33
CA GLY A 29 -18.59 -6.48 12.01
C GLY A 29 -17.76 -5.32 11.45
N ILE A 30 -18.29 -4.10 11.60
CA ILE A 30 -17.71 -2.90 11.02
C ILE A 30 -16.27 -2.64 11.49
N ASP A 31 -16.01 -2.76 12.79
CA ASP A 31 -14.69 -2.45 13.35
C ASP A 31 -13.61 -3.42 12.83
N ALA A 32 -13.91 -4.71 12.81
CA ALA A 32 -12.99 -5.73 12.31
C ALA A 32 -12.73 -5.57 10.80
N ALA A 33 -13.76 -5.25 10.01
CA ALA A 33 -13.61 -4.99 8.59
C ALA A 33 -12.73 -3.76 8.31
N LEU A 34 -12.86 -2.68 9.11
CA LEU A 34 -12.04 -1.48 8.98
C LEU A 34 -10.60 -1.71 9.44
N ILE A 35 -10.37 -2.48 10.51
CA ILE A 35 -9.02 -2.87 10.94
C ILE A 35 -8.32 -3.72 9.87
N GLN A 36 -9.04 -4.68 9.28
CA GLN A 36 -8.53 -5.48 8.18
C GLN A 36 -8.16 -4.59 6.98
N LEU A 37 -9.04 -3.68 6.56
CA LEU A 37 -8.77 -2.72 5.50
C LEU A 37 -7.50 -1.88 5.77
N ALA A 38 -7.40 -1.30 6.96
CA ALA A 38 -6.26 -0.46 7.35
C ALA A 38 -4.93 -1.26 7.32
N THR A 39 -4.97 -2.51 7.79
CA THR A 39 -3.81 -3.40 7.81
C THR A 39 -3.34 -3.72 6.39
N HIS A 40 -4.27 -4.05 5.50
CA HIS A 40 -3.92 -4.31 4.10
C HIS A 40 -3.42 -3.05 3.39
N ALA A 41 -4.04 -1.89 3.61
CA ALA A 41 -3.57 -0.65 3.02
C ALA A 41 -2.13 -0.32 3.46
N TRP A 42 -1.80 -0.44 4.76
CA TRP A 42 -0.44 -0.26 5.26
C TRP A 42 0.58 -1.21 4.61
N PHE A 43 0.20 -2.46 4.37
CA PHE A 43 1.08 -3.43 3.69
C PHE A 43 1.34 -3.04 2.23
N GLU A 44 0.30 -2.63 1.51
CA GLU A 44 0.37 -2.23 0.10
C GLU A 44 1.26 -1.00 -0.12
N GLY A 45 1.16 0.02 0.75
CA GLY A 45 2.07 1.16 0.66
C GLY A 45 3.51 0.81 1.03
N GLY A 46 3.72 -0.28 1.79
CA GLY A 46 5.04 -0.81 2.09
C GLY A 46 5.70 -1.41 0.85
N ILE A 47 4.94 -2.18 0.07
CA ILE A 47 5.37 -2.71 -1.24
C ILE A 47 5.67 -1.56 -2.20
N GLU A 48 4.77 -0.57 -2.32
CA GLU A 48 4.94 0.57 -3.21
C GLU A 48 6.20 1.38 -2.86
N GLY A 49 6.44 1.61 -1.56
CA GLY A 49 7.64 2.26 -1.06
C GLY A 49 8.91 1.46 -1.33
N TYR A 50 8.87 0.15 -1.13
CA TYR A 50 9.99 -0.75 -1.44
C TYR A 50 10.34 -0.73 -2.93
N ASP A 51 9.32 -0.84 -3.80
CA ASP A 51 9.50 -0.81 -5.25
C ASP A 51 10.08 0.51 -5.75
N ARG A 52 9.65 1.65 -5.18
CA ARG A 52 10.29 2.95 -5.46
C ARG A 52 11.76 2.94 -5.05
N GLY A 53 12.06 2.55 -3.81
CA GLY A 53 13.43 2.52 -3.31
C GLY A 53 14.35 1.64 -4.17
N GLN A 54 13.86 0.49 -4.64
CA GLN A 54 14.58 -0.39 -5.57
C GLN A 54 14.84 0.26 -6.93
N ARG A 55 13.85 0.97 -7.51
CA ARG A 55 14.02 1.70 -8.76
C ARG A 55 15.03 2.84 -8.64
N ASP A 56 14.95 3.62 -7.57
CA ASP A 56 15.84 4.75 -7.33
C ASP A 56 17.30 4.28 -7.16
N ALA A 57 17.51 3.19 -6.40
CA ALA A 57 18.83 2.59 -6.24
C ALA A 57 19.44 2.13 -7.58
N ARG A 58 18.63 1.52 -8.46
CA ARG A 58 19.07 1.10 -9.81
C ARG A 58 19.36 2.30 -10.72
N GLY A 59 18.59 3.37 -10.60
CA GLY A 59 18.81 4.61 -11.35
C GLY A 59 20.11 5.32 -10.96
N LEU A 60 20.45 5.31 -9.66
CA LEU A 60 21.70 5.87 -9.14
C LEU A 60 22.93 5.08 -9.62
N THR A 61 22.85 3.76 -9.72
CA THR A 61 23.96 2.93 -10.24
C THR A 61 24.20 3.11 -11.74
N GLY A 62 23.19 3.51 -12.52
CA GLY A 62 23.33 3.72 -13.96
C GLY A 62 23.82 5.11 -14.37
N ALA A 63 23.76 6.09 -13.45
CA ALA A 63 24.19 7.46 -13.70
C ALA A 63 25.68 7.72 -13.40
N SER A 64 26.35 6.79 -12.70
CA SER A 64 27.77 6.89 -12.32
C SER A 64 28.76 6.45 -13.41
N ASP A 65 28.29 5.95 -14.55
CA ASP A 65 29.11 5.40 -15.64
C ASP A 65 29.13 6.28 -16.92
N GLY A 66 28.72 7.57 -16.81
CA GLY A 66 28.61 8.51 -17.94
C GLY A 66 29.59 9.68 -17.89
#